data_AF-A0A9Q9D9V3-F1
#
_entry.id   AF-A0A9Q9D9V3-F1
#
_cell.length_a   1.000
_cell.length_b   1.000
_cell.length_c   1.000
_cell.angle_alpha   90.00
_cell.angle_beta   90.00
_cell.angle_gamma   90.00
#
_symmetry.space_group_name_H-M   'P 1'
#
loop_
_entity.id
_entity.type
_entity.pdbx_description
1 polymer ?
#
loop_
_entity_poly.entity_id
_entity_poly.type
_entity_poly.pdbx_seq_one_letter_code
_entity_poly.pdbx_strand_id
1 'polypeptide(L)'
;MLDTDRKADAAYAIEYIQEHPEAGLCQEGRRWWITPNANETDGRVFSMDTVEAIRLRDDARLRAVPDIAHAGRSLWVMRDMT
;
A
#
# COMPACT_ATOMS: atom_id res chain seq x y z
N MET A 1 -15.99 -18.49 -9.28
CA MET A 1 -16.42 -17.19 -9.82
C MET A 1 -16.11 -16.18 -8.73
N LEU A 2 -14.96 -15.50 -8.82
CA LEU A 2 -14.49 -14.59 -7.77
C LEU A 2 -15.24 -13.26 -7.91
N ASP A 3 -16.08 -12.97 -6.92
CA ASP A 3 -16.81 -11.71 -6.72
C ASP A 3 -15.95 -10.49 -7.07
N THR A 4 -16.27 -9.90 -8.21
CA THR A 4 -15.46 -8.90 -8.90
C THR A 4 -15.82 -7.48 -8.45
N ASP A 5 -15.93 -7.26 -7.14
CA ASP A 5 -16.03 -5.90 -6.58
C ASP A 5 -15.60 -5.80 -5.10
N ARG A 6 -14.89 -6.82 -4.58
CA ARG A 6 -14.31 -6.73 -3.24
C ARG A 6 -13.08 -5.84 -3.34
N LYS A 7 -13.23 -4.55 -2.99
CA LYS A 7 -12.07 -3.70 -2.67
C LYS A 7 -11.16 -4.48 -1.73
N ALA A 8 -9.88 -4.54 -2.05
CA ALA A 8 -8.90 -5.24 -1.26
C ALA A 8 -8.91 -4.70 0.18
N ASP A 9 -9.07 -5.60 1.13
CA ASP A 9 -8.97 -5.28 2.55
C ASP A 9 -7.50 -5.21 2.99
N ALA A 10 -7.29 -4.75 4.22
CA ALA A 10 -5.94 -4.62 4.79
C ALA A 10 -5.21 -5.98 4.89
N ALA A 11 -5.93 -7.09 5.09
CA ALA A 11 -5.33 -8.41 5.24
C ALA A 11 -4.79 -8.93 3.90
N TYR A 12 -5.56 -8.79 2.82
CA TYR A 12 -5.09 -9.14 1.49
C TYR A 12 -3.92 -8.25 1.05
N ALA A 13 -3.99 -6.95 1.35
CA ALA A 13 -2.94 -6.01 1.00
C ALA A 13 -1.62 -6.30 1.72
N ILE A 14 -1.65 -6.69 2.99
CA ILE A 14 -0.42 -7.03 3.69
C ILE A 14 0.17 -8.36 3.20
N GLU A 15 -0.65 -9.37 2.91
CA GLU A 15 -0.19 -10.62 2.28
C GLU A 15 0.55 -10.34 0.97
N TYR A 16 -0.02 -9.47 0.13
CA TYR A 16 0.62 -9.06 -1.12
C TYR A 16 1.98 -8.39 -0.89
N ILE A 17 2.08 -7.43 0.05
CA ILE A 17 3.35 -6.75 0.35
C ILE A 17 4.38 -7.71 0.96
N GLN A 18 3.94 -8.75 1.68
CA GLN A 18 4.84 -9.79 2.20
C GLN A 18 5.45 -10.63 1.08
N GLU A 19 4.66 -10.96 0.05
CA GLU A 19 5.13 -11.71 -1.12
C GLU A 19 5.97 -10.84 -2.08
N HIS A 20 5.76 -9.52 -2.04
CA HIS A 20 6.43 -8.53 -2.88
C HIS A 20 7.06 -7.42 -2.02
N PRO A 21 8.28 -7.61 -1.49
CA PRO A 21 8.93 -6.64 -0.59
C PRO A 21 9.14 -5.25 -1.21
N GLU A 22 9.21 -5.18 -2.54
CA GLU A 22 9.28 -3.93 -3.29
C GLU A 22 7.95 -3.16 -3.32
N ALA A 23 6.82 -3.80 -2.99
CA ALA A 23 5.51 -3.18 -3.00
C ALA A 23 5.30 -2.24 -1.81
N GLY A 24 4.28 -1.39 -1.91
CA GLY A 24 3.94 -0.47 -0.83
C GLY A 24 2.52 0.07 -0.93
N LEU A 25 2.06 0.62 0.20
CA LEU A 25 0.82 1.40 0.27
C LEU A 25 1.12 2.85 -0.08
N CYS A 26 0.42 3.37 -1.07
CA CYS A 26 0.49 4.77 -1.48
C CYS A 26 -0.78 5.54 -1.09
N GLN A 27 -0.61 6.81 -0.73
CA GLN A 27 -1.68 7.78 -0.56
C GLN A 27 -1.40 9.03 -1.38
N GLU A 28 -2.40 9.51 -2.10
CA GLU A 28 -2.39 10.84 -2.73
C GLU A 28 -3.76 11.51 -2.50
N GLY A 29 -3.77 12.55 -1.67
CA GLY A 29 -5.01 13.16 -1.19
C GLY A 29 -5.91 12.13 -0.48
N ARG A 30 -7.06 11.80 -1.10
CA ARG A 30 -8.03 10.80 -0.59
C ARG A 30 -7.91 9.43 -1.26
N ARG A 31 -7.00 9.28 -2.22
CA ARG A 31 -6.83 8.03 -2.97
C ARG A 31 -5.79 7.16 -2.27
N TRP A 32 -6.09 5.88 -2.17
CA TRP A 32 -5.24 4.86 -1.57
C TRP A 32 -5.12 3.67 -2.51
N TRP A 33 -3.90 3.16 -2.67
CA TRP A 33 -3.64 2.00 -3.51
C TRP A 33 -2.37 1.27 -3.11
N ILE A 34 -2.26 0.02 -3.54
CA ILE A 34 -1.00 -0.73 -3.49
C ILE A 34 -0.24 -0.50 -4.79
N THR A 35 0.99 0.00 -4.69
CA THR A 35 1.96 0.04 -5.79
C THR A 35 2.74 -1.28 -5.81
N PRO A 36 3.03 -1.85 -6.99
CA PRO A 36 3.93 -3.00 -7.08
C PRO A 36 5.39 -2.62 -6.82
N ASN A 37 5.74 -1.33 -6.85
CA ASN A 37 7.12 -0.87 -6.63
C ASN A 37 7.12 0.48 -5.89
N ALA A 38 7.74 0.49 -4.72
CA ALA A 38 7.92 1.62 -3.82
C ALA A 38 8.80 2.72 -4.44
N ASN A 39 9.69 2.37 -5.37
CA ASN A 39 10.51 3.32 -6.11
C ASN A 39 9.77 3.93 -7.31
N GLU A 40 8.68 3.31 -7.77
CA GLU A 40 7.87 3.73 -8.92
C GLU A 40 6.39 3.74 -8.53
N THR A 41 6.00 4.77 -7.78
CA THR A 41 4.69 4.83 -7.10
C THR A 41 3.50 5.11 -8.03
N ASP A 42 3.72 5.31 -9.32
CA ASP A 42 2.67 5.49 -10.34
C ASP A 42 2.00 4.17 -10.74
N GLY A 43 2.66 3.04 -10.48
CA GLY A 43 2.08 1.71 -10.64
C GLY A 43 0.96 1.45 -9.64
N ARG A 44 -0.07 0.74 -10.08
CA ARG A 44 -1.20 0.34 -9.22
C ARG A 44 -1.59 -1.10 -9.46
N VAL A 45 -1.50 -1.91 -8.41
CA VAL A 45 -2.01 -3.29 -8.39
C VAL A 45 -3.51 -3.26 -8.14
N PHE A 46 -3.94 -2.65 -7.04
CA PHE A 46 -5.35 -2.45 -6.71
C PHE A 46 -5.55 -1.21 -5.83
N SER A 47 -6.78 -0.70 -5.84
CA SER A 47 -7.19 0.43 -5.00
C SER A 47 -7.79 -0.07 -3.69
N MET A 48 -7.64 0.71 -2.62
CA MET A 48 -8.22 0.44 -1.32
C MET A 48 -9.24 1.50 -0.95
N ASP A 49 -10.24 1.15 -0.15
CA ASP A 49 -11.06 2.16 0.52
C ASP A 49 -10.28 2.80 1.68
N THR A 50 -10.73 3.98 2.10
CA THR A 50 -10.05 4.77 3.14
C THR A 50 -9.97 4.04 4.47
N VAL A 51 -10.96 3.22 4.84
CA VAL A 51 -10.98 2.56 6.16
C VAL A 51 -9.94 1.45 6.19
N GLU A 52 -9.94 0.60 5.16
CA GLU A 52 -8.96 -0.48 5.03
C GLU A 52 -7.54 0.05 4.83
N ALA A 53 -7.37 1.12 4.06
CA ALA A 53 -6.06 1.73 3.86
C ALA A 53 -5.50 2.35 5.15
N ILE A 54 -6.34 2.98 5.98
CA ILE A 54 -5.93 3.50 7.30
C ILE A 54 -5.55 2.35 8.23
N ARG A 55 -6.35 1.27 8.26
CA ARG A 55 -6.02 0.08 9.07
C ARG A 55 -4.67 -0.51 8.67
N LEU A 56 -4.42 -0.62 7.37
CA LEU A 56 -3.15 -1.10 6.85
C LEU A 56 -2.00 -0.15 7.20
N ARG A 57 -2.18 1.16 6.98
CA ARG A 57 -1.18 2.18 7.32
C ARG A 57 -0.73 2.09 8.79
N ASP A 58 -1.66 1.81 9.69
CA ASP A 58 -1.42 1.74 11.13
C ASP A 58 -0.90 0.35 11.59
N ASP A 59 -0.74 -0.61 10.67
CA ASP A 59 -0.13 -1.91 10.95
C ASP A 59 1.36 -1.73 11.32
N ALA A 60 1.77 -2.35 12.43
CA ALA A 60 3.12 -2.21 12.98
C ALA A 60 4.22 -2.73 12.04
N ARG A 61 3.89 -3.56 11.04
CA ARG A 61 4.82 -4.06 10.03
C ARG A 61 5.12 -3.03 8.95
N LEU A 62 4.26 -2.03 8.75
CA LEU A 62 4.45 -0.99 7.75
C LEU A 62 5.18 0.21 8.36
N ARG A 63 6.07 0.80 7.56
CA ARG A 63 6.82 2.01 7.94
C ARG A 63 6.65 3.06 6.86
N ALA A 64 6.38 4.29 7.29
CA ALA A 64 6.38 5.44 6.40
C ALA A 64 7.78 5.66 5.80
N VAL A 65 7.85 5.82 4.49
CA VAL A 65 9.06 6.19 3.76
C VAL A 65 9.14 7.71 3.72
N PRO A 66 10.15 8.34 4.36
CA PRO A 66 10.36 9.77 4.23
C PRO A 66 10.84 10.12 2.81
N ASP A 67 10.56 11.35 2.38
CA ASP A 67 11.18 11.98 1.20
C ASP A 67 11.04 11.22 -0.13
N ILE A 68 9.83 10.75 -0.44
CA ILE A 68 9.56 10.17 -1.77
C ILE A 68 9.60 11.22 -2.88
N ALA A 69 10.00 10.82 -4.09
CA ALA A 69 10.18 11.71 -5.25
C ALA A 69 8.89 12.39 -5.75
N HIS A 70 7.71 11.95 -5.28
CA HIS A 70 6.41 12.49 -5.69
C HIS A 70 5.82 13.41 -4.62
N ALA A 71 5.88 14.72 -4.87
CA ALA A 71 5.30 15.72 -3.97
C ALA A 71 3.79 15.50 -3.78
N GLY A 72 3.34 15.51 -2.52
CA GLY A 72 1.92 15.31 -2.16
C GLY A 72 1.48 13.84 -2.07
N ARG A 73 2.40 12.90 -2.30
CA ARG A 73 2.18 11.47 -2.07
C ARG A 73 2.86 11.04 -0.77
N SER A 74 2.28 10.06 -0.12
CA SER A 74 2.86 9.36 1.03
C SER A 74 2.98 7.88 0.70
N LEU A 75 4.03 7.24 1.21
CA LEU A 75 4.34 5.85 0.96
C LEU A 75 4.63 5.12 2.27
N TRP A 76 4.08 3.92 2.40
CA TRP A 76 4.41 2.97 3.46
C TRP A 76 4.85 1.66 2.83
N VAL A 77 5.96 1.11 3.32
CA VAL A 77 6.52 -0.17 2.86
C VAL A 77 6.70 -1.10 4.06
N MET A 78 6.79 -2.40 3.80
CA MET A 78 7.06 -3.34 4.88
C MET A 78 8.44 -3.05 5.47
N ARG A 79 8.53 -3.06 6.79
CA ARG A 79 9.80 -2.97 7.48
C ARG A 79 10.58 -4.24 7.18
N ASP A 80 11.84 -4.10 6.78
CA ASP A 80 12.78 -5.23 6.71
C ASP A 80 12.76 -5.97 8.05
N MET A 81 12.25 -7.19 8.04
CA MET A 81 12.40 -8.11 9.16
C MET A 81 13.78 -8.75 9.05
N THR A 82 14.79 -8.07 9.58
CA THR A 82 16.09 -8.69 9.90
C THR A 82 15.95 -9.66 11.05
#